data_AF-V9IJ86-F1
#
_entry.id   AF-V9IJ86-F1
#
_cell.length_a   1.000
_cell.length_b   1.000
_cell.length_c   1.000
_cell.angle_alpha   90.00
_cell.angle_beta   90.00
_cell.angle_gamma   90.00
#
_symmetry.space_group_name_H-M   'P 1'
#
loop_
_entity.id
_entity.type
_entity.pdbx_description
1 polymer ?
#
loop_
_entity_poly.entity_id
_entity_poly.type
_entity_poly.pdbx_seq_one_letter_code
_entity_poly.pdbx_strand_id
1 'polypeptide(L)'
;MHGDFKDPLIPVHFALRIYRNGTVNYLMRRHLILSCQGRLNIFPFDDPLCSFAIESISYEQTAITYVWKNDEGTLRKSPSLTSLNAYLIKNQTITCPIKVSWRGNYSCLKVDLIFTRDRAFYFTTVFIPGIILVTSSFITFWLEWNAVPARVMIGVTTMLNFFTTSNGFRSTLPVVSN
;
A
#
# COMPACT_ATOMS: atom_id res chain seq x y z
N MET A 1 -8.35 13.27 -4.22
CA MET A 1 -7.13 13.32 -3.41
C MET A 1 -7.46 12.55 -2.14
N HIS A 2 -6.90 11.36 -1.93
CA HIS A 2 -7.33 10.48 -0.84
C HIS A 2 -6.16 10.25 0.12
N GLY A 3 -5.78 11.27 0.86
CA GLY A 3 -4.79 11.15 1.92
C GLY A 3 -4.95 12.33 2.86
N ASP A 4 -4.74 12.07 4.14
CA ASP A 4 -4.92 13.09 5.17
C ASP A 4 -3.67 13.18 6.05
N PHE A 5 -3.43 14.37 6.58
CA PHE A 5 -2.41 14.55 7.58
C PHE A 5 -2.93 14.04 8.92
N LYS A 6 -2.06 13.37 9.69
CA LYS A 6 -2.45 12.93 11.02
C LYS A 6 -2.46 14.13 11.98
N ASP A 7 -3.58 14.31 12.66
CA ASP A 7 -3.73 15.36 13.67
C ASP A 7 -2.85 15.13 14.91
N PRO A 8 -2.37 16.21 15.56
CA PRO A 8 -2.60 17.62 15.24
C PRO A 8 -1.66 18.15 14.12
N LEU A 9 -2.20 19.01 13.26
CA LEU A 9 -1.47 19.72 12.19
C LEU A 9 -0.45 20.76 12.69
N ILE A 10 -0.45 21.07 13.99
CA ILE A 10 0.50 22.00 14.62
C ILE A 10 1.91 21.39 14.46
N PRO A 11 2.91 22.13 13.95
CA PRO A 11 4.26 21.60 13.80
C PRO A 11 4.88 21.38 15.19
N VAL A 12 4.69 20.19 15.76
CA VAL A 12 5.29 19.79 17.04
C VAL A 12 6.82 19.72 16.92
N HIS A 13 7.34 19.51 15.69
CA HIS A 13 8.77 19.44 15.39
C HIS A 13 9.11 20.14 14.07
N PHE A 14 9.60 21.38 14.17
CA PHE A 14 10.20 22.12 13.04
C PHE A 14 11.56 22.70 13.42
N ALA A 15 12.41 22.92 12.42
CA ALA A 15 13.69 23.61 12.56
C ALA A 15 13.80 24.67 11.47
N LEU A 16 14.19 25.88 11.86
CA LEU A 16 14.39 27.02 10.97
C LEU A 16 15.83 27.50 11.11
N ARG A 17 16.55 27.62 9.99
CA ARG A 17 17.90 28.17 9.94
C ARG A 17 17.98 29.28 8.90
N ILE A 18 18.33 30.47 9.34
CA ILE A 18 18.49 31.65 8.49
C ILE A 18 19.99 31.91 8.32
N TYR A 19 20.42 32.06 7.07
CA TYR A 19 21.81 32.35 6.71
C TYR A 19 22.01 33.84 6.47
N ARG A 20 23.25 34.33 6.63
CA ARG A 20 23.57 35.75 6.44
C ARG A 20 23.30 36.26 5.02
N ASN A 21 23.29 35.38 4.02
CA ASN A 21 22.97 35.70 2.63
C ASN A 21 21.46 35.75 2.35
N GLY A 22 20.60 35.61 3.37
CA GLY A 22 19.14 35.60 3.23
C GLY A 22 18.54 34.25 2.88
N THR A 23 19.33 33.19 2.69
CA THR A 23 18.79 31.84 2.48
C THR A 23 18.13 31.33 3.76
N VAL A 24 16.96 30.69 3.64
CA VAL A 24 16.21 30.11 4.76
C VAL A 24 16.05 28.61 4.54
N ASN A 25 16.55 27.82 5.48
CA ASN A 25 16.28 26.38 5.54
C ASN A 25 15.16 26.13 6.54
N TYR A 26 14.06 25.56 6.05
CA TYR A 26 12.92 25.15 6.86
C TYR A 26 12.74 23.63 6.77
N LEU A 27 12.75 22.96 7.93
CA LEU A 27 12.56 21.52 8.05
C LEU A 27 11.37 21.26 8.98
N MET A 28 10.46 20.37 8.58
CA MET A 28 9.35 19.93 9.42
C MET A 28 9.15 18.42 9.32
N ARG A 29 8.80 17.79 10.45
CA ARG A 29 8.36 16.39 10.44
C ARG A 29 6.84 16.34 10.32
N ARG A 30 6.34 15.63 9.31
CA ARG A 30 4.91 15.41 9.07
C ARG A 30 4.60 13.93 8.98
N HIS A 31 3.41 13.56 9.46
CA HIS A 31 2.86 12.22 9.31
C HIS A 31 1.70 12.29 8.32
N LEU A 32 1.85 11.60 7.20
CA LEU A 32 0.90 11.58 6.11
C LEU A 32 0.31 10.17 5.98
N ILE A 33 -1.02 10.10 5.93
CA ILE A 33 -1.73 8.86 5.63
C ILE A 33 -2.10 8.91 4.15
N LEU A 34 -1.53 7.99 3.37
CA LEU A 34 -1.81 7.86 1.94
C LEU A 34 -2.86 6.78 1.73
N SER A 35 -3.93 7.10 1.02
CA SER A 35 -4.88 6.10 0.54
C SER A 35 -4.66 5.89 -0.96
N CYS A 36 -4.37 4.64 -1.32
CA CYS A 36 -3.99 4.26 -2.67
C CYS A 36 -4.87 3.09 -3.10
N GLN A 37 -5.26 3.08 -4.36
CA GLN A 37 -6.07 2.00 -4.91
C GLN A 37 -5.15 0.96 -5.54
N GLY A 38 -5.16 -0.26 -4.97
CA GLY A 38 -4.48 -1.42 -5.53
C GLY A 38 -5.35 -2.14 -6.56
N ARG A 39 -4.71 -2.98 -7.38
CA ARG A 39 -5.40 -3.89 -8.31
C ARG A 39 -5.74 -5.19 -7.57
N LEU A 40 -6.89 -5.20 -6.90
CA LEU A 40 -7.30 -6.32 -6.04
C LEU A 40 -7.70 -7.59 -6.82
N ASN A 41 -7.82 -7.52 -8.16
CA ASN A 41 -8.07 -8.67 -9.03
C ASN A 41 -6.89 -9.68 -9.05
N ILE A 42 -5.67 -9.21 -8.74
CA ILE A 42 -4.47 -10.05 -8.65
C ILE A 42 -3.91 -10.10 -7.23
N PHE A 43 -4.72 -9.78 -6.23
CA PHE A 43 -4.32 -9.88 -4.83
C PHE A 43 -3.83 -11.31 -4.50
N PRO A 44 -2.75 -11.50 -3.73
CA PRO A 44 -1.87 -10.52 -3.06
C PRO A 44 -0.64 -10.11 -3.90
N PHE A 45 -0.62 -10.40 -5.19
CA PHE A 45 0.52 -10.18 -6.10
C PHE A 45 0.47 -8.81 -6.79
N ASP A 46 -0.21 -7.84 -6.18
CA ASP A 46 -0.35 -6.48 -6.69
C ASP A 46 0.81 -5.58 -6.24
N ASP A 47 1.15 -4.60 -7.10
CA ASP A 47 2.10 -3.54 -6.80
C ASP A 47 1.38 -2.18 -6.77
N PRO A 48 0.79 -1.78 -5.64
CA PRO A 48 0.03 -0.53 -5.56
C PRO A 48 0.93 0.69 -5.71
N LEU A 49 0.50 1.61 -6.59
CA LEU A 49 1.10 2.92 -6.77
C LEU A 49 0.41 3.93 -5.84
N CYS A 50 1.18 4.48 -4.91
CA CYS A 50 0.80 5.53 -4.00
C CYS A 50 1.44 6.85 -4.42
N SER A 51 0.61 7.79 -4.88
CA SER A 51 1.06 9.12 -5.28
C SER A 51 0.60 10.18 -4.28
N PHE A 52 1.47 11.13 -3.98
CA PHE A 52 1.06 12.37 -3.33
C PHE A 52 1.74 13.57 -3.96
N ALA A 53 1.13 14.74 -3.79
CA ALA A 53 1.62 15.98 -4.34
C ALA A 53 1.60 17.08 -3.28
N ILE A 54 2.57 17.99 -3.36
CA ILE A 54 2.70 19.17 -2.52
C ILE A 54 2.51 20.38 -3.43
N GLU A 55 1.59 21.25 -3.06
CA GLU A 55 1.19 22.44 -3.80
C GLU A 55 0.97 23.59 -2.80
N SER A 56 1.16 24.83 -3.25
CA SER A 56 0.79 26.02 -2.49
C SER A 56 -0.73 26.18 -2.48
N ILE A 57 -1.31 26.49 -1.33
CA ILE A 57 -2.74 26.77 -1.25
C ILE A 57 -3.11 28.19 -1.73
N SER A 58 -2.20 29.15 -1.60
CA SER A 58 -2.51 30.59 -1.78
C SER A 58 -1.72 31.29 -2.88
N TYR A 59 -0.60 30.72 -3.31
CA TYR A 59 0.32 31.40 -4.23
C TYR A 59 0.49 30.63 -5.53
N GLU A 60 0.27 31.32 -6.65
CA GLU A 60 0.51 30.81 -7.99
C GLU A 60 2.00 30.68 -8.31
N GLN A 61 2.31 30.01 -9.44
CA GLN A 61 3.67 29.78 -9.90
C GLN A 61 4.47 31.09 -10.11
N THR A 62 3.80 32.19 -10.44
CA THR A 62 4.42 33.52 -10.62
C THR A 62 5.01 34.07 -9.32
N ALA A 63 4.47 33.69 -8.17
CA ALA A 63 4.94 34.11 -6.85
C ALA A 63 5.86 33.06 -6.20
N ILE A 64 5.53 31.77 -6.33
CA ILE A 64 6.30 30.66 -5.73
C ILE A 64 6.46 29.52 -6.72
N THR A 65 7.72 29.16 -7.01
CA THR A 65 8.06 27.97 -7.80
C THR A 65 8.74 26.94 -6.91
N TYR A 66 8.19 25.73 -6.86
CA TYR A 66 8.80 24.60 -6.17
C TYR A 66 9.73 23.86 -7.12
N VAL A 67 10.91 23.50 -6.61
CA VAL A 67 11.93 22.74 -7.35
C VAL A 67 12.48 21.67 -6.42
N TRP A 68 12.60 20.45 -6.93
CA TRP A 68 13.28 19.37 -6.22
C TRP A 68 14.76 19.73 -6.07
N LYS A 69 15.34 19.46 -4.89
CA LYS A 69 16.80 19.57 -4.74
C LYS A 69 17.46 18.51 -5.64
N ASN A 70 18.45 18.90 -6.45
CA ASN A 70 19.17 18.01 -7.38
C ASN A 70 20.14 17.04 -6.68
N ASP A 71 19.85 16.65 -5.45
CA ASP A 71 20.71 15.83 -4.61
C ASP A 71 20.17 14.39 -4.59
N GLU A 72 21.05 13.38 -4.60
CA GLU A 72 20.63 11.96 -4.60
C GLU A 72 19.80 11.58 -3.36
N GLY A 73 19.84 12.43 -2.32
CA GLY A 73 19.14 12.25 -1.06
C GLY A 73 17.74 12.86 -0.96
N THR A 74 17.13 13.36 -2.05
CA THR A 74 15.82 14.05 -1.97
C THR A 74 14.70 13.16 -1.43
N LEU A 75 14.73 11.85 -1.70
CA LEU A 75 13.86 10.86 -1.06
C LEU A 75 14.70 9.75 -0.43
N ARG A 76 14.86 9.80 0.90
CA ARG A 76 15.51 8.74 1.67
C ARG A 76 14.47 7.85 2.34
N LYS A 77 14.52 6.56 2.05
CA LYS A 77 13.69 5.54 2.73
C LYS A 77 14.17 5.36 4.17
N SER A 78 13.24 5.30 5.12
CA SER A 78 13.57 4.85 6.47
C SER A 78 13.90 3.34 6.44
N PRO A 79 14.98 2.89 7.09
CA PRO A 79 15.29 1.46 7.21
C PRO A 79 14.18 0.69 7.96
N SER A 80 13.36 1.36 8.77
CA SER A 80 12.26 0.75 9.54
C SER A 80 11.03 0.37 8.70
N LEU A 81 10.97 0.74 7.42
CA LEU A 81 9.83 0.44 6.54
C LEU A 81 9.80 -1.02 6.04
N THR A 82 10.77 -1.85 6.42
CA THR A 82 10.87 -3.26 6.00
C THR A 82 10.08 -4.23 6.88
N SER A 83 9.61 -3.81 8.06
CA SER A 83 8.90 -4.68 9.01
C SER A 83 7.38 -4.75 8.79
N LEU A 84 6.87 -4.31 7.64
CA LEU A 84 5.44 -4.32 7.32
C LEU A 84 5.14 -5.35 6.21
N ASN A 85 3.89 -5.84 6.16
CA ASN A 85 3.37 -6.73 5.12
C ASN A 85 3.40 -6.14 3.70
N ALA A 86 3.84 -4.89 3.55
CA ALA A 86 4.13 -4.26 2.28
C ALA A 86 5.42 -3.43 2.41
N TYR A 87 6.28 -3.50 1.40
CA TYR A 87 7.54 -2.76 1.38
C TYR A 87 7.69 -1.93 0.11
N LEU A 88 8.30 -0.75 0.25
CA LEU A 88 8.59 0.15 -0.86
C LEU A 88 9.68 -0.47 -1.75
N ILE A 89 9.37 -0.66 -3.03
CA ILE A 89 10.29 -1.19 -4.04
C ILE A 89 10.89 -0.10 -4.93
N LYS A 90 10.12 0.94 -5.21
CA LYS A 90 10.54 2.03 -6.10
C LYS A 90 9.93 3.35 -5.66
N ASN A 91 10.71 4.41 -5.76
CA ASN A 91 10.25 5.78 -5.54
C ASN A 91 10.65 6.64 -6.75
N GLN A 92 9.86 7.68 -7.02
CA GLN A 92 10.15 8.66 -8.06
C GLN A 92 9.71 10.05 -7.61
N THR A 93 10.57 11.04 -7.81
CA THR A 93 10.25 12.46 -7.68
C THR A 93 9.94 13.02 -9.05
N ILE A 94 8.78 13.66 -9.20
CA ILE A 94 8.30 14.19 -10.47
C ILE A 94 7.80 15.62 -10.23
N THR A 95 7.94 16.50 -11.20
CA THR A 95 7.27 17.81 -11.17
C THR A 95 5.88 17.65 -11.76
N CYS A 96 4.86 18.24 -11.14
CA CYS A 96 3.50 18.13 -11.67
C CYS A 96 3.43 18.79 -13.06
N PRO A 97 2.74 18.16 -14.04
CA PRO A 97 2.55 18.81 -15.33
C PRO A 97 1.75 20.09 -15.14
N ILE A 98 2.06 21.11 -15.93
CA ILE A 98 1.31 22.37 -15.93
C ILE A 98 -0.13 22.04 -16.31
N LYS A 99 -1.04 22.18 -15.35
CA LYS A 99 -2.47 22.03 -15.56
C LYS A 99 -3.12 23.36 -15.25
N VAL A 100 -3.75 23.95 -16.25
CA VAL A 100 -4.64 25.09 -16.04
C VAL A 100 -5.86 24.54 -15.28
N SER A 101 -5.88 24.76 -13.97
CA SER A 101 -7.02 24.45 -13.13
C SER A 101 -7.94 25.67 -13.06
N TRP A 102 -9.19 25.47 -12.64
CA TRP A 102 -10.10 26.57 -12.28
C TRP A 102 -9.49 27.51 -11.23
N ARG A 103 -8.52 27.05 -10.43
CA ARG A 103 -7.81 27.85 -9.43
C ARG A 103 -6.72 28.75 -10.01
N GLY A 104 -6.21 28.48 -11.22
CA GLY A 104 -5.03 29.15 -11.80
C GLY A 104 -3.88 28.17 -12.07
N ASN A 105 -2.67 28.72 -12.29
CA ASN A 105 -1.45 27.95 -12.54
C ASN A 105 -0.55 27.89 -11.30
N TYR A 106 -0.46 26.71 -10.68
CA TYR A 106 0.29 26.48 -9.45
C TYR A 106 1.48 25.55 -9.70
N SER A 107 2.59 25.88 -9.05
CA SER A 107 3.73 24.98 -8.99
C SER A 107 3.45 23.84 -8.02
N CYS A 108 3.80 22.61 -8.40
CA CYS A 108 3.50 21.41 -7.64
C CYS A 108 4.62 20.37 -7.79
N LEU A 109 4.94 19.70 -6.68
CA LEU A 109 5.90 18.61 -6.61
C LEU A 109 5.16 17.31 -6.31
N LYS A 110 5.38 16.27 -7.13
CA LYS A 110 4.74 14.96 -7.00
C LYS A 110 5.76 13.90 -6.59
N VAL A 111 5.35 13.00 -5.71
CA VAL A 111 6.10 11.80 -5.34
C VAL A 111 5.27 10.58 -5.65
N ASP A 112 5.86 9.64 -6.37
CA ASP A 112 5.30 8.34 -6.70
C ASP A 112 6.03 7.25 -5.91
N LEU A 113 5.29 6.51 -5.09
CA LEU A 113 5.77 5.42 -4.25
C LEU A 113 5.12 4.11 -4.71
N ILE A 114 5.94 3.15 -5.13
CA ILE A 114 5.46 1.84 -5.54
C ILE A 114 5.81 0.85 -4.44
N PHE A 115 4.78 0.22 -3.90
CA PHE A 115 4.89 -0.81 -2.88
C PHE A 115 4.66 -2.18 -3.51
N THR A 116 5.19 -3.22 -2.86
CA THR A 116 4.83 -4.61 -3.13
C THR A 116 4.48 -5.30 -1.82
N ARG A 117 3.57 -6.27 -1.86
CA ARG A 117 3.17 -7.03 -0.67
C ARG A 117 4.14 -8.17 -0.41
N ASP A 118 4.34 -8.51 0.85
CA ASP A 118 5.05 -9.73 1.21
C ASP A 118 4.19 -10.96 0.87
N ARG A 119 4.69 -11.76 -0.08
CA ARG A 119 4.00 -12.94 -0.61
C ARG A 119 4.14 -14.14 0.32
N ALA A 120 5.21 -14.21 1.12
CA ALA A 120 5.53 -15.37 1.94
C ALA A 120 4.42 -15.68 2.95
N PHE A 121 3.86 -14.62 3.56
CA PHE A 121 2.72 -14.72 4.46
C PHE A 121 1.51 -15.38 3.79
N TYR A 122 1.12 -14.93 2.59
CA TYR A 122 -0.05 -15.48 1.90
C TYR A 122 0.19 -16.91 1.40
N PHE A 123 1.41 -17.24 0.96
CA PHE A 123 1.75 -18.62 0.58
C PHE A 123 1.58 -19.58 1.75
N THR A 124 2.11 -19.23 2.92
CA THR A 124 2.08 -20.09 4.10
C THR A 124 0.71 -20.19 4.75
N THR A 125 -0.07 -19.10 4.78
CA THR A 125 -1.35 -19.06 5.50
C THR A 125 -2.57 -19.36 4.64
N VAL A 126 -2.50 -19.18 3.32
CA VAL A 126 -3.65 -19.34 2.41
C VAL A 126 -3.42 -20.46 1.40
N PHE A 127 -2.34 -20.38 0.63
CA PHE A 127 -2.11 -21.32 -0.47
C PHE A 127 -1.75 -22.73 0.00
N ILE A 128 -0.83 -22.88 0.96
CA ILE A 128 -0.43 -24.19 1.49
C ILE A 128 -1.63 -24.95 2.10
N PRO A 129 -2.42 -24.37 3.03
CA PRO A 129 -3.61 -25.04 3.55
C PRO A 129 -4.62 -25.39 2.46
N GLY A 130 -4.83 -24.52 1.46
CA GLY A 130 -5.70 -24.80 0.33
C GLY A 130 -5.25 -26.01 -0.49
N ILE A 131 -3.94 -26.12 -0.77
CA ILE A 131 -3.37 -27.28 -1.48
C ILE A 131 -3.59 -28.56 -0.67
N ILE A 132 -3.34 -28.54 0.65
CA ILE A 132 -3.55 -29.69 1.54
C ILE A 132 -5.03 -30.11 1.55
N LEU A 133 -5.97 -29.15 1.57
CA LEU A 133 -7.40 -29.45 1.51
C LEU A 133 -7.80 -30.12 0.19
N VAL A 134 -7.29 -29.61 -0.94
CA VAL A 134 -7.56 -30.19 -2.27
C VAL A 134 -6.98 -31.61 -2.36
N THR A 135 -5.72 -31.82 -1.97
CA THR A 135 -5.11 -33.16 -2.02
C THR A 135 -5.79 -34.14 -1.06
N SER A 136 -6.20 -33.68 0.13
CA SER A 136 -6.97 -34.49 1.09
C SER A 136 -8.32 -34.94 0.52
N SER A 137 -9.00 -34.07 -0.24
CA SER A 137 -10.26 -34.44 -0.90
C SER A 137 -10.08 -35.60 -1.90
N PHE A 138 -8.93 -35.68 -2.58
CA PHE A 138 -8.63 -36.74 -3.54
C PHE A 138 -8.30 -38.09 -2.90
N ILE A 139 -7.93 -38.12 -1.61
CA ILE A 139 -7.72 -39.37 -0.87
C ILE A 139 -9.00 -40.23 -0.88
N THR A 140 -10.18 -39.60 -0.93
CA THR A 140 -11.46 -40.31 -1.00
C THR A 140 -11.59 -41.25 -2.20
N PHE A 141 -10.88 -40.99 -3.30
CA PHE A 141 -10.86 -41.88 -4.47
C PHE A 141 -10.09 -43.18 -4.24
N TRP A 142 -9.13 -43.18 -3.31
CA TRP A 142 -8.28 -44.32 -2.99
C TRP A 142 -8.87 -45.27 -1.94
N LEU A 143 -9.94 -44.86 -1.24
CA LEU A 143 -10.65 -45.75 -0.33
C LEU A 143 -11.40 -46.85 -1.09
N GLU A 144 -11.74 -47.94 -0.43
CA GLU A 144 -12.64 -48.95 -0.96
C GLU A 144 -14.08 -48.43 -1.02
N TRP A 145 -14.91 -48.95 -1.93
CA TRP A 145 -16.28 -48.46 -2.18
C TRP A 145 -17.26 -48.83 -1.05
N ASN A 146 -16.96 -49.87 -0.30
CA ASN A 146 -17.70 -50.34 0.88
C ASN A 146 -17.57 -49.37 2.09
N ALA A 147 -16.52 -48.54 2.15
CA ALA A 147 -16.21 -47.63 3.25
C ALA A 147 -17.00 -46.30 3.16
N VAL A 148 -18.32 -46.38 3.02
CA VAL A 148 -19.21 -45.22 2.84
C VAL A 148 -19.10 -44.18 3.97
N PRO A 149 -19.11 -44.54 5.27
CA PRO A 149 -19.05 -43.55 6.35
C PRO A 149 -17.77 -42.71 6.34
N ALA A 150 -16.63 -43.33 6.04
CA ALA A 150 -15.33 -42.65 5.99
C ALA A 150 -15.27 -41.64 4.84
N ARG A 151 -15.74 -42.03 3.64
CA ARG A 151 -15.78 -41.15 2.47
C ARG A 151 -16.65 -39.92 2.71
N VAL A 152 -17.84 -40.12 3.28
CA VAL A 152 -18.78 -39.02 3.60
C VAL A 152 -18.17 -38.08 4.63
N MET A 153 -17.58 -38.62 5.70
CA MET A 153 -16.96 -37.82 6.76
C MET A 153 -15.82 -36.95 6.24
N ILE A 154 -14.94 -37.49 5.38
CA ILE A 154 -13.84 -36.73 4.76
C ILE A 154 -14.40 -35.63 3.85
N GLY A 155 -15.41 -35.93 3.03
CA GLY A 155 -16.04 -34.95 2.14
C GLY A 155 -16.70 -33.78 2.90
N VAL A 156 -17.48 -34.07 3.94
CA VAL A 156 -18.13 -33.03 4.75
C VAL A 156 -17.09 -32.19 5.51
N THR A 157 -16.08 -32.82 6.09
CA THR A 157 -15.05 -32.13 6.86
C THR A 157 -14.18 -31.23 5.98
N THR A 158 -13.82 -31.68 4.78
CA THR A 158 -13.06 -30.86 3.80
C THR A 158 -13.87 -29.65 3.33
N MET A 159 -15.16 -29.83 3.05
CA MET A 159 -16.07 -28.72 2.69
C MET A 159 -16.21 -27.70 3.82
N LEU A 160 -16.38 -28.15 5.08
CA LEU A 160 -16.46 -27.28 6.24
C LEU A 160 -15.15 -26.49 6.45
N ASN A 161 -14.00 -27.15 6.32
CA ASN A 161 -12.70 -26.49 6.42
C ASN A 161 -12.50 -25.45 5.31
N PHE A 162 -12.95 -25.75 4.08
CA PHE A 162 -12.90 -24.79 2.98
C PHE A 162 -13.71 -23.53 3.28
N PHE A 163 -14.96 -23.66 3.75
CA PHE A 163 -15.77 -22.49 4.13
C PHE A 163 -15.16 -21.71 5.29
N THR A 164 -14.67 -22.41 6.31
CA THR A 164 -14.07 -21.78 7.49
C THR A 164 -12.84 -20.96 7.13
N THR A 165 -11.93 -21.54 6.35
CA THR A 165 -10.71 -20.85 5.89
C THR A 165 -11.02 -19.73 4.90
N SER A 166 -11.95 -19.93 3.96
CA SER A 166 -12.34 -18.91 2.99
C SER A 166 -12.98 -17.70 3.66
N ASN A 167 -13.89 -17.92 4.63
CA ASN A 167 -14.53 -16.84 5.38
C ASN A 167 -13.53 -16.12 6.30
N GLY A 168 -12.65 -16.87 6.97
CA GLY A 168 -11.56 -16.30 7.75
C GLY A 168 -10.68 -15.38 6.91
N PHE A 169 -10.26 -15.84 5.73
CA PHE A 169 -9.46 -15.01 4.83
C PHE A 169 -10.22 -13.79 4.31
N ARG A 170 -11.47 -13.95 3.83
CA ARG A 170 -12.32 -12.84 3.36
C ARG A 170 -12.52 -11.76 4.41
N SER A 171 -12.61 -12.13 5.68
CA SER A 171 -12.78 -11.16 6.79
C SER A 171 -11.57 -10.24 6.99
N THR A 172 -10.38 -10.64 6.54
CA THR A 172 -9.15 -9.83 6.63
C THR A 172 -8.95 -8.91 5.43
N LEU A 173 -9.74 -9.11 4.36
CA LEU A 173 -9.67 -8.32 3.14
C LEU A 173 -10.69 -7.18 3.16
N PRO A 174 -10.37 -6.03 2.54
CA PRO A 174 -11.35 -4.98 2.33
C PRO A 174 -12.49 -5.49 1.44
N VAL A 175 -13.71 -5.02 1.71
CA VAL A 175 -14.87 -5.35 0.89
C VAL A 175 -14.68 -4.75 -0.51
N VAL A 176 -14.78 -5.58 -1.53
CA VAL A 176 -14.74 -5.18 -2.94
C VAL A 176 -16.01 -5.62 -3.65
N SER A 177 -16.65 -4.69 -4.35
CA SER A 177 -17.67 -5.00 -5.36
C SER A 177 -16.97 -5.10 -6.71
N ASN A 178 -16.96 -6.30 -7.28
CA ASN A 178 -16.38 -6.54 -8.60
C ASN A 178 -17.42 -6.28 -9.69
#